data_AF-A0A6G2D7V1-F1
#
_entry.id   AF-A0A6G2D7V1-F1
#
_cell.length_a   1.000
_cell.length_b   1.000
_cell.length_c   1.000
_cell.angle_alpha   90.00
_cell.angle_beta   90.00
_cell.angle_gamma   90.00
#
_symmetry.space_group_name_H-M   'P 1'
#
loop_
_entity.id
_entity.type
_entity.pdbx_description
1 polymer ?
#
loop_
_entity_poly.entity_id
_entity_poly.type
_entity_poly.pdbx_seq_one_letter_code
_entity_poly.pdbx_strand_id
1 'polypeptide(L)'
;MIQWWQILLLTLYSAYQICDELTIVSSAGSPVFAGFITGLIMGDVTTGLLIGGNLQLFVLGVGTFGGASRIDATSGAVLATAFSVSQGIDAPLAITTIAVPVAALLTYFDVLGRMTTTFFAHRVD
;
A
#
# COMPACT_ATOMS: atom_id res chain seq x y z
N MET A 1 -15.48 14.63 -1.93
CA MET A 1 -16.09 13.54 -1.12
C MET A 1 -15.91 12.24 -1.88
N ILE A 2 -15.40 11.20 -1.21
CA ILE A 2 -15.14 9.89 -1.83
C ILE A 2 -16.48 9.21 -2.15
N GLN A 3 -16.61 8.73 -3.38
CA GLN A 3 -17.80 8.01 -3.84
C GLN A 3 -17.72 6.52 -3.45
N TRP A 4 -18.86 5.88 -3.23
CA TRP A 4 -18.91 4.47 -2.81
C TRP A 4 -18.20 3.51 -3.79
N TRP A 5 -18.28 3.80 -5.09
CA TRP A 5 -17.62 3.00 -6.12
C TRP A 5 -16.09 3.13 -6.07
N GLN A 6 -15.56 4.29 -5.66
CA GLN A 6 -14.12 4.48 -5.46
C GLN A 6 -13.62 3.61 -4.29
N ILE A 7 -14.38 3.55 -3.20
CA ILE A 7 -14.05 2.71 -2.03
C ILE A 7 -13.98 1.24 -2.45
N LEU A 8 -14.97 0.78 -3.23
CA LEU A 8 -15.03 -0.59 -3.69
C LEU A 8 -13.85 -0.94 -4.62
N LEU A 9 -13.53 -0.06 -5.58
CA LEU A 9 -12.39 -0.25 -6.48
C LEU A 9 -11.05 -0.24 -5.76
N LEU A 10 -10.85 0.69 -4.83
CA LEU A 10 -9.62 0.77 -4.03
C LEU A 10 -9.44 -0.46 -3.15
N THR A 11 -10.54 -0.97 -2.57
CA THR A 11 -10.50 -2.18 -1.74
C THR A 11 -10.14 -3.41 -2.58
N LEU A 12 -10.75 -3.58 -3.76
CA LEU A 12 -10.42 -4.66 -4.69
C LEU A 12 -8.97 -4.56 -5.16
N TYR A 13 -8.51 -3.36 -5.47
CA TYR A 13 -7.13 -3.12 -5.89
C TYR A 13 -6.13 -3.46 -4.78
N SER A 14 -6.35 -3.02 -3.54
CA SER A 14 -5.50 -3.37 -2.40
C SER A 14 -5.46 -4.88 -2.13
N ALA A 15 -6.58 -5.58 -2.28
CA ALA A 15 -6.63 -7.04 -2.16
C ALA A 15 -5.80 -7.73 -3.26
N TYR A 16 -5.91 -7.26 -4.51
CA TYR A 16 -5.09 -7.73 -5.62
C TYR A 16 -3.60 -7.46 -5.36
N GLN A 17 -3.26 -6.30 -4.83
CA GLN A 17 -1.88 -5.89 -4.59
C GLN A 17 -1.15 -6.78 -3.59
N ILE A 18 -1.82 -7.17 -2.49
CA ILE A 18 -1.30 -8.18 -1.55
C ILE A 18 -1.08 -9.52 -2.28
N CYS A 19 -2.02 -9.96 -3.13
CA CYS A 19 -1.88 -11.22 -3.85
C CYS A 19 -0.72 -11.17 -4.87
N ASP A 20 -0.52 -10.04 -5.54
CA ASP A 20 0.58 -9.82 -6.48
C ASP A 20 1.94 -9.84 -5.76
N GLU A 21 2.02 -9.23 -4.57
CA GLU A 21 3.25 -9.21 -3.77
C GLU A 21 3.65 -10.61 -3.26
N LEU A 22 2.67 -11.47 -2.93
CA LEU A 22 2.96 -12.82 -2.44
C LEU A 22 3.11 -13.90 -3.52
N THR A 23 2.38 -13.81 -4.64
CA THR A 23 2.20 -14.96 -5.55
C THR A 23 2.61 -14.68 -7.00
N ILE A 24 2.20 -13.54 -7.56
CA ILE A 24 2.24 -13.32 -9.02
C ILE A 24 3.50 -12.54 -9.45
N VAL A 25 4.05 -11.68 -8.58
CA VAL A 25 5.30 -10.92 -8.78
C VAL A 25 5.31 -10.19 -10.13
N SER A 26 4.20 -9.53 -10.49
CA SER A 26 4.07 -8.81 -11.77
C SER A 26 4.90 -7.52 -11.84
N SER A 27 5.67 -7.19 -10.80
CA SER A 27 6.23 -5.84 -10.55
C SER A 27 5.19 -4.72 -10.37
N ALA A 28 3.89 -5.07 -10.35
CA ALA A 28 2.77 -4.17 -10.08
C ALA A 28 2.57 -3.91 -8.58
N GLY A 29 3.23 -4.67 -7.70
CA GLY A 29 3.36 -4.40 -6.26
C GLY A 29 4.31 -3.25 -5.88
N SER A 30 4.60 -2.31 -6.77
CA SER A 30 5.44 -1.15 -6.43
C SER A 30 4.59 0.00 -5.87
N PRO A 31 5.07 0.73 -4.85
CA PRO A 31 4.42 1.95 -4.34
C PRO A 31 4.05 2.97 -5.43
N VAL A 32 4.88 3.12 -6.47
CA VAL A 32 4.57 3.99 -7.62
C VAL A 32 3.32 3.53 -8.35
N PHE A 33 3.22 2.23 -8.62
CA PHE A 33 2.06 1.67 -9.30
C PHE A 33 0.79 1.76 -8.43
N ALA A 34 0.94 1.57 -7.12
CA ALA A 34 -0.11 1.80 -6.12
C ALA A 34 -0.67 3.23 -6.19
N GLY A 35 0.23 4.22 -6.18
CA GLY A 35 -0.12 5.63 -6.31
C GLY A 35 -0.74 5.97 -7.66
N PHE A 36 -0.25 5.37 -8.75
CA PHE A 36 -0.81 5.56 -10.09
C PHE A 36 -2.26 5.09 -10.20
N ILE A 37 -2.56 3.85 -9.81
CA ILE A 37 -3.92 3.28 -9.90
C ILE A 37 -4.87 4.03 -8.96
N THR A 38 -4.41 4.36 -7.76
CA THR A 38 -5.21 5.11 -6.79
C THR A 38 -5.52 6.53 -7.29
N GLY A 39 -4.53 7.22 -7.85
CA GLY A 39 -4.70 8.54 -8.45
C GLY A 39 -5.67 8.52 -9.63
N LEU A 40 -5.63 7.46 -10.44
CA LEU A 40 -6.57 7.26 -11.54
C LEU A 40 -8.02 7.07 -11.05
N ILE A 41 -8.22 6.28 -9.99
CA ILE A 41 -9.55 6.08 -9.37
C ILE A 41 -10.07 7.37 -8.71
N MET A 42 -9.17 8.15 -8.10
CA MET A 42 -9.50 9.40 -7.42
C MET A 42 -9.63 10.61 -8.37
N GLY A 43 -9.13 10.51 -9.60
CA GLY A 43 -9.21 11.57 -10.61
C GLY A 43 -8.02 12.53 -10.65
N ASP A 44 -6.97 12.28 -9.85
CA ASP A 44 -5.72 13.04 -9.87
C ASP A 44 -4.51 12.09 -9.85
N VAL A 45 -4.02 11.78 -11.05
CA VAL A 45 -2.88 10.91 -11.28
C VAL A 45 -1.57 11.58 -10.89
N THR A 46 -1.47 12.91 -11.00
CA THR A 46 -0.23 13.64 -10.70
C THR A 46 0.10 13.56 -9.22
N THR A 47 -0.90 13.82 -8.38
CA THR A 47 -0.78 13.70 -6.92
C THR A 47 -0.49 12.25 -6.51
N GLY A 48 -1.16 11.27 -7.14
CA GLY A 48 -0.92 9.85 -6.88
C GLY A 48 0.50 9.38 -7.26
N LEU A 49 1.02 9.81 -8.40
CA LEU A 49 2.38 9.50 -8.83
C LEU A 49 3.44 10.17 -7.95
N LEU A 50 3.20 11.40 -7.49
CA LEU A 50 4.10 12.08 -6.55
C LEU A 50 4.19 11.33 -5.22
N ILE A 51 3.05 10.93 -4.66
CA ILE A 51 3.00 10.18 -3.39
C ILE A 51 3.64 8.81 -3.56
N GLY A 52 3.26 8.06 -4.60
CA GLY A 52 3.82 6.73 -4.89
C GLY A 52 5.31 6.77 -5.20
N GLY A 53 5.78 7.78 -5.94
CA GLY A 53 7.19 8.01 -6.25
C GLY A 53 8.03 8.27 -5.00
N ASN A 54 7.55 9.13 -4.11
CA ASN A 54 8.25 9.43 -2.85
C ASN A 54 8.30 8.21 -1.92
N LEU A 55 7.22 7.43 -1.85
CA LEU A 55 7.20 6.19 -1.08
C LEU A 55 8.08 5.11 -1.68
N GLN A 56 8.21 5.05 -3.00
CA GLN A 56 9.18 4.17 -3.65
C GLN A 56 10.60 4.49 -3.20
N LEU A 57 10.97 5.77 -3.18
CA LEU A 57 12.28 6.21 -2.67
C LEU A 57 12.48 5.82 -1.20
N PHE A 58 11.42 5.85 -0.39
CA PHE A 58 11.47 5.41 1.00
C PHE A 58 11.73 3.90 1.14
N VAL A 59 11.13 3.09 0.27
CA VAL A 59 11.25 1.62 0.29
C VAL A 59 12.55 1.12 -0.31
N LEU A 60 13.19 1.84 -1.23
CA LEU A 60 14.45 1.43 -1.86
C LEU A 60 15.58 1.16 -0.83
N GLY A 61 15.50 1.77 0.36
CA GLY A 61 16.43 1.53 1.47
C GLY A 61 16.08 0.35 2.37
N VAL A 62 14.93 -0.32 2.17
CA VAL A 62 14.40 -1.35 3.07
C VAL A 62 14.20 -2.66 2.30
N GLY A 63 14.89 -3.73 2.74
CA GLY A 63 14.84 -5.08 2.16
C GLY A 63 14.16 -6.10 3.09
N THR A 64 13.40 -7.06 2.56
CA THR A 64 12.92 -8.23 3.33
C THR A 64 14.04 -9.28 3.32
N PHE A 65 14.72 -9.48 4.44
CA PHE A 65 15.72 -10.55 4.59
C PHE A 65 15.28 -11.53 5.68
N GLY A 66 15.32 -12.83 5.42
CA GLY A 66 15.09 -13.86 6.44
C GLY A 66 13.71 -13.87 7.10
N GLY A 67 12.65 -13.45 6.38
CA GLY A 67 11.30 -13.37 6.93
C GLY A 67 10.96 -12.08 7.67
N ALA A 68 11.86 -11.09 7.68
CA ALA A 68 11.57 -9.76 8.19
C ALA A 68 10.52 -9.06 7.30
N SER A 69 9.41 -8.63 7.88
CA SER A 69 8.41 -7.80 7.22
C SER A 69 8.98 -6.41 6.95
N ARG A 70 8.78 -5.92 5.73
CA ARG A 70 9.13 -4.56 5.33
C ARG A 70 7.98 -3.62 5.58
N ILE A 71 8.27 -2.32 5.54
CA ILE A 71 7.24 -1.29 5.53
C ILE A 71 6.24 -1.52 4.38
N ASP A 72 4.95 -1.59 4.72
CA ASP A 72 3.84 -1.69 3.77
C ASP A 72 3.55 -0.33 3.10
N ALA A 73 4.47 0.08 2.24
CA ALA A 73 4.41 1.35 1.55
C ALA A 73 3.40 1.37 0.38
N THR A 74 3.01 0.20 -0.14
CA THR A 74 1.99 0.08 -1.18
C THR A 74 0.63 0.46 -0.63
N SER A 75 0.21 -0.14 0.49
CA SER A 75 -1.04 0.24 1.16
C SER A 75 -0.99 1.67 1.71
N GLY A 76 0.18 2.10 2.22
CA GLY A 76 0.43 3.48 2.61
C GLY A 76 0.24 4.48 1.47
N ALA A 77 0.68 4.14 0.25
CA ALA A 77 0.51 4.97 -0.94
C ALA A 77 -0.95 5.07 -1.37
N VAL A 78 -1.71 3.97 -1.32
CA VAL A 78 -3.14 3.95 -1.62
C VAL A 78 -3.89 4.88 -0.66
N LEU A 79 -3.67 4.74 0.64
CA LEU A 79 -4.39 5.53 1.64
C LEU A 79 -3.99 7.01 1.58
N ALA A 80 -2.70 7.32 1.50
CA ALA A 80 -2.25 8.71 1.41
C ALA A 80 -2.72 9.42 0.14
N THR A 81 -2.73 8.73 -1.01
CA THR A 81 -3.26 9.29 -2.26
C THR A 81 -4.77 9.52 -2.14
N ALA A 82 -5.51 8.56 -1.59
CA ALA A 82 -6.94 8.69 -1.38
C ALA A 82 -7.31 9.88 -0.49
N PHE A 83 -6.60 10.07 0.63
CA PHE A 83 -6.84 11.18 1.55
C PHE A 83 -6.33 12.52 1.01
N SER A 84 -5.19 12.55 0.33
CA SER A 84 -4.65 13.76 -0.31
C SER A 84 -5.62 14.33 -1.34
N VAL A 85 -6.11 13.50 -2.27
CA VAL A 85 -7.03 13.95 -3.32
C VAL A 85 -8.41 14.29 -2.77
N SER A 86 -8.90 13.55 -1.78
CA SER A 86 -10.25 13.78 -1.23
C SER A 86 -10.36 14.97 -0.28
N GLN A 87 -9.30 15.27 0.48
CA GLN A 87 -9.26 16.36 1.45
C GLN A 87 -8.47 17.58 0.95
N GLY A 88 -7.85 17.51 -0.24
CA GLY A 88 -7.02 18.59 -0.78
C GLY A 88 -5.75 18.82 0.04
N ILE A 89 -5.24 17.77 0.69
CA ILE A 89 -4.01 17.85 1.48
C ILE A 89 -2.81 17.80 0.53
N ASP A 90 -1.85 18.69 0.74
CA ASP A 90 -0.63 18.73 -0.05
C ASP A 90 0.16 17.41 0.03
N ALA A 91 0.70 16.95 -1.10
CA ALA A 91 1.32 15.63 -1.23
C ALA A 91 2.45 15.37 -0.19
N PRO A 92 3.35 16.31 0.11
CA PRO A 92 4.39 16.12 1.12
C PRO A 92 3.81 15.94 2.53
N LEU A 93 2.72 16.64 2.84
CA LEU A 93 2.05 16.52 4.13
C LEU A 93 1.34 15.18 4.24
N ALA A 94 0.66 14.73 3.17
CA ALA A 94 0.00 13.43 3.15
C ALA A 94 0.98 12.26 3.33
N ILE A 95 2.19 12.36 2.75
CA ILE A 95 3.23 11.33 2.92
C ILE A 95 3.67 11.24 4.39
N THR A 96 3.99 12.37 5.01
CA THR A 96 4.56 12.41 6.36
C THR A 96 3.54 12.12 7.45
N THR A 97 2.30 12.60 7.29
CA THR A 97 1.25 12.49 8.30
C THR A 97 0.37 11.26 8.16
N ILE A 98 0.23 10.70 6.95
CA ILE A 98 -0.65 9.57 6.66
C ILE A 98 0.16 8.38 6.18
N ALA A 99 0.90 8.52 5.07
CA ALA A 99 1.51 7.35 4.42
C ALA A 99 2.48 6.60 5.33
N VAL A 100 3.45 7.30 5.94
CA VAL A 100 4.51 6.67 6.75
C VAL A 100 3.95 6.02 8.02
N PRO A 101 3.14 6.70 8.86
CA PRO A 101 2.57 6.07 10.05
C PRO A 101 1.65 4.89 9.72
N VAL A 102 0.81 5.02 8.69
CA VAL A 102 -0.13 3.96 8.29
C VAL A 102 0.62 2.75 7.74
N ALA A 103 1.62 2.96 6.88
CA ALA A 103 2.46 1.89 6.35
C ALA A 103 3.18 1.12 7.48
N ALA A 104 3.71 1.84 8.47
CA ALA A 104 4.34 1.23 9.64
C ALA A 104 3.32 0.41 10.46
N LEU A 105 2.09 0.90 10.62
CA LEU A 105 1.03 0.19 11.34
C LEU A 105 0.58 -1.08 10.60
N LEU A 106 0.39 -1.01 9.28
CA LEU A 106 0.00 -2.15 8.46
C LEU A 106 1.07 -3.25 8.38
N THR A 107 2.34 -2.88 8.57
CA THR A 107 3.43 -3.86 8.69
C THR A 107 3.20 -4.84 9.84
N TYR A 108 2.59 -4.40 10.96
CA TYR A 108 2.26 -5.32 12.06
C TYR A 108 1.11 -6.28 11.69
N PHE A 109 0.19 -5.86 10.83
CA PHE A 109 -0.84 -6.74 10.30
C PHE A 109 -0.27 -7.79 9.34
N ASP A 110 0.74 -7.44 8.54
CA ASP A 110 1.48 -8.44 7.73
C ASP A 110 2.14 -9.50 8.62
N VAL A 111 2.83 -9.09 9.68
CA VAL A 111 3.43 -10.02 10.66
C VAL A 111 2.37 -10.95 11.26
N LEU A 112 1.20 -10.41 11.65
CA LEU A 112 0.10 -11.19 12.19
C LEU A 112 -0.47 -12.19 11.16
N GLY A 113 -0.60 -11.77 9.89
CA GLY A 113 -1.02 -12.63 8.80
C GLY A 113 -0.07 -13.81 8.60
N ARG A 114 1.24 -13.54 8.63
CA ARG A 114 2.29 -14.58 8.54
C ARG A 114 2.25 -15.54 9.72
N MET A 115 2.04 -15.05 10.95
CA MET A 115 1.90 -15.93 12.14
C MET A 115 0.71 -16.89 12.02
N THR A 116 -0.35 -16.49 11.33
CA THR A 116 -1.53 -17.33 11.10
C THR A 116 -1.20 -18.55 10.22
N THR A 117 -0.23 -18.44 9.31
CA THR A 117 0.17 -19.57 8.44
C THR A 117 0.75 -20.74 9.24
N THR A 118 1.41 -20.48 10.37
CA THR A 118 1.91 -21.53 11.28
C THR A 118 0.79 -22.41 11.85
N PHE A 119 -0.36 -21.82 12.17
CA PHE A 119 -1.53 -22.57 12.62
C PHE A 119 -2.06 -23.52 11.55
N PHE A 120 -2.08 -23.07 10.29
CA PHE A 120 -2.51 -23.90 9.16
C PHE A 120 -1.49 -24.97 8.81
N ALA A 121 -0.19 -24.67 8.90
CA ALA A 121 0.88 -25.65 8.65
C ALA A 121 0.73 -26.87 9.57
N HIS A 122 0.49 -26.67 10.87
CA HIS A 122 0.24 -27.75 11.82
C HIS A 122 -1.02 -28.58 11.57
N ARG A 123 -1.95 -28.12 10.72
CA ARG A 123 -3.14 -28.89 10.33
C ARG A 123 -2.92 -29.77 9.10
N VAL A 124 -1.79 -29.58 8.41
CA VAL A 124 -1.43 -30.29 7.18
C VAL A 124 -0.25 -31.25 7.40
N ASP A 125 0.45 -31.14 8.54
CA ASP A 125 1.33 -32.20 9.09
C ASP A 125 0.54 -33.49 9.42
#